data_AF-A0A9W4WSN4-F1
#
_entry.id   AF-A0A9W4WSN4-F1
#
_cell.length_a   1.000
_cell.length_b   1.000
_cell.length_c   1.000
_cell.angle_alpha   90.00
_cell.angle_beta   90.00
_cell.angle_gamma   90.00
#
_symmetry.space_group_name_H-M   'P 1'
#
loop_
_entity.id
_entity.type
_entity.pdbx_description
1 polymer ?
#
loop_
_entity_poly.entity_id
_entity_poly.type
_entity_poly.pdbx_seq_one_letter_code
_entity_poly.pdbx_strand_id
1 'polypeptide(L)'
;MPGWEDSSWGYHGDGNVFFNFAGKPYGSKFTTGDTVGCCVNFRNNTVLYTRNGVNLGIAFRDLKNALYPCVGMMSQGGSIRENFGHTTFKYT
;
A
#
# COMPACT_ATOMS: atom_id res chain seq x y z
N MET A 1 10.28 -6.88 -2.67
CA MET A 1 9.24 -5.83 -2.63
C MET A 1 8.23 -6.20 -1.56
N PRO A 2 7.53 -5.25 -0.90
CA PRO A 2 6.45 -5.59 0.04
C PRO A 2 5.45 -6.55 -0.62
N GLY A 3 5.07 -7.63 0.07
CA GLY A 3 4.22 -8.70 -0.49
C GLY A 3 4.97 -9.86 -1.16
N TRP A 4 6.28 -9.77 -1.35
CA TRP A 4 7.12 -10.86 -1.89
C TRP A 4 7.85 -11.66 -0.81
N GLU A 5 7.49 -11.51 0.45
CA GLU A 5 8.03 -12.34 1.52
C GLU A 5 6.88 -12.75 2.42
N ASP A 6 7.08 -13.81 3.20
CA ASP A 6 6.10 -14.25 4.17
C ASP A 6 5.78 -13.14 5.17
N SER A 7 4.51 -13.01 5.55
CA SER A 7 4.03 -11.95 6.46
C SER A 7 4.33 -10.53 5.96
N SER A 8 4.36 -10.34 4.64
CA SER A 8 4.47 -9.04 3.99
C SER A 8 3.28 -8.81 3.06
N TRP A 9 2.82 -7.57 2.98
CA TRP A 9 1.68 -7.14 2.18
C TRP A 9 2.07 -5.89 1.37
N GLY A 10 1.75 -5.83 0.09
CA GLY A 10 2.12 -4.69 -0.74
C GLY A 10 1.14 -4.40 -1.86
N TYR A 11 0.99 -3.11 -2.19
CA TYR A 11 0.32 -2.62 -3.41
C TYR A 11 1.37 -2.00 -4.32
N HIS A 12 1.47 -2.51 -5.55
CA HIS A 12 2.55 -2.17 -6.48
C HIS A 12 2.05 -1.21 -7.57
N GLY A 13 2.97 -0.47 -8.17
CA GLY A 13 2.67 0.57 -9.17
C GLY A 13 1.97 0.06 -10.43
N ASP A 14 2.01 -1.25 -10.66
CA ASP A 14 1.31 -1.94 -11.76
C ASP A 14 -0.19 -2.16 -11.49
N GLY A 15 -0.70 -1.81 -10.31
CA GLY A 15 -2.10 -1.94 -9.94
C GLY A 15 -2.43 -3.24 -9.18
N ASN A 16 -1.44 -4.10 -8.95
CA ASN A 16 -1.62 -5.38 -8.26
C ASN A 16 -1.29 -5.29 -6.78
N VAL A 17 -1.94 -6.12 -5.98
CA VAL A 17 -1.56 -6.37 -4.58
C VAL A 17 -0.90 -7.73 -4.45
N PHE A 18 0.08 -7.81 -3.56
CA PHE A 18 0.91 -8.99 -3.32
C PHE A 18 0.88 -9.39 -1.85
N PHE A 19 0.76 -10.69 -1.62
CA PHE A 19 0.90 -11.34 -0.31
C PHE A 19 1.52 -12.72 -0.52
N ASN A 20 2.60 -13.04 0.21
CA ASN A 20 3.34 -14.30 0.09
C ASN A 20 3.62 -14.67 -1.38
N PHE A 21 4.25 -13.75 -2.14
CA PHE A 21 4.60 -13.89 -3.56
C PHE A 21 3.40 -13.94 -4.54
N ALA A 22 2.16 -14.08 -4.07
CA ALA A 22 0.98 -14.15 -4.92
C ALA A 22 0.46 -12.75 -5.24
N GLY A 23 0.47 -12.40 -6.53
CA GLY A 23 -0.08 -11.15 -7.06
C GLY A 23 -1.53 -11.32 -7.55
N LYS A 24 -2.38 -10.31 -7.31
CA LYS A 24 -3.73 -10.24 -7.88
C LYS A 24 -4.10 -8.80 -8.27
N PRO A 25 -4.95 -8.61 -9.31
CA PRO A 25 -5.50 -7.30 -9.63
C PRO A 25 -6.25 -6.72 -8.45
N TYR A 26 -6.12 -5.41 -8.24
CA TYR A 26 -6.77 -4.71 -7.14
C TYR A 26 -7.18 -3.29 -7.50
N GLY A 27 -6.25 -2.48 -7.96
CA GLY A 27 -6.46 -1.05 -8.21
C GLY A 27 -5.93 -0.61 -9.56
N SER A 28 -6.07 0.69 -9.83
CA SER A 28 -5.43 1.29 -11.01
C SER A 28 -3.91 1.35 -10.85
N LYS A 29 -3.17 1.44 -11.95
CA LYS A 29 -1.74 1.74 -11.92
C LYS A 29 -1.50 3.12 -11.31
N PHE A 30 -0.38 3.30 -10.63
CA PHE A 30 0.05 4.61 -10.12
C PHE A 30 1.49 4.92 -10.52
N THR A 31 1.81 6.20 -10.61
CA THR A 31 3.07 6.70 -11.16
C THR A 31 3.48 8.03 -10.51
N THR A 32 4.54 8.66 -11.04
CA THR A 32 5.03 9.98 -10.64
C THR A 32 3.88 10.99 -10.51
N GLY A 33 3.83 11.66 -9.36
CA GLY A 33 2.81 12.67 -9.03
C GLY A 33 1.57 12.11 -8.32
N ASP A 34 1.35 10.80 -8.33
CA ASP A 34 0.28 10.19 -7.55
C ASP A 34 0.61 10.17 -6.05
N THR A 35 -0.43 10.31 -5.22
CA THR A 35 -0.37 10.03 -3.78
C THR A 35 -1.04 8.70 -3.50
N VAL A 36 -0.29 7.75 -2.94
CA VAL A 36 -0.84 6.47 -2.47
C VAL A 36 -0.90 6.49 -0.94
N GLY A 37 -2.07 6.18 -0.41
CA GLY A 37 -2.31 6.00 1.03
C GLY A 37 -2.47 4.52 1.37
N CYS A 38 -2.07 4.14 2.58
CA CYS A 38 -2.24 2.80 3.13
C CYS A 38 -2.95 2.93 4.47
N CYS A 39 -4.16 2.42 4.57
CA CYS A 39 -4.99 2.51 5.77
C CYS A 39 -5.10 1.12 6.40
N VAL A 40 -4.60 1.00 7.64
CA VAL A 40 -4.69 -0.23 8.43
C VAL A 40 -5.79 -0.05 9.46
N ASN A 41 -6.75 -0.96 9.48
CA ASN A 41 -7.76 -1.03 10.51
C ASN A 41 -7.44 -2.19 11.45
N PHE A 42 -6.94 -1.85 12.65
CA PHE A 42 -6.56 -2.83 13.68
C PHE A 42 -7.74 -3.47 14.41
N ARG A 43 -8.97 -2.93 14.27
CA ARG A 43 -10.16 -3.53 14.89
C ARG A 43 -10.64 -4.74 14.09
N ASN A 44 -10.62 -4.64 12.77
CA ASN A 44 -11.07 -5.71 11.87
C ASN A 44 -9.92 -6.39 11.10
N ASN A 45 -8.67 -6.02 11.40
CA ASN A 45 -7.46 -6.54 10.78
C ASN A 45 -7.49 -6.49 9.24
N THR A 46 -7.85 -5.33 8.68
CA THR A 46 -7.91 -5.11 7.23
C THR A 46 -6.98 -3.98 6.77
N VAL A 47 -6.57 -4.06 5.50
CA VAL A 47 -5.88 -2.96 4.80
C VAL A 47 -6.68 -2.56 3.58
N LEU A 48 -6.83 -1.25 3.39
CA LEU A 48 -7.22 -0.66 2.12
C LEU A 48 -6.15 0.33 1.68
N TYR A 49 -6.01 0.53 0.38
CA TYR A 49 -5.20 1.59 -0.18
C TYR A 49 -6.09 2.68 -0.75
N THR A 50 -5.52 3.87 -0.87
CA THR A 50 -6.15 5.00 -1.54
C THR A 50 -5.23 5.53 -2.63
N ARG A 51 -5.78 6.03 -3.73
CA ARG A 51 -5.02 6.78 -4.73
C ARG A 51 -5.62 8.17 -4.87
N ASN A 52 -4.80 9.20 -4.69
CA ASN A 52 -5.21 10.60 -4.81
C ASN A 52 -6.45 10.97 -3.97
N GLY A 53 -6.60 10.36 -2.79
CA GLY A 53 -7.77 10.58 -1.93
C GLY A 53 -8.99 9.71 -2.26
N VAL A 54 -8.91 8.82 -3.25
CA VAL A 54 -9.98 7.86 -3.59
C VAL A 54 -9.67 6.51 -2.96
N ASN A 55 -10.62 5.98 -2.18
CA ASN A 55 -10.55 4.64 -1.58
C ASN A 55 -10.68 3.55 -2.67
N LEU A 56 -9.76 2.59 -2.69
CA LEU A 56 -9.71 1.51 -3.69
C LEU A 56 -10.36 0.20 -3.21
N GLY A 57 -11.01 0.20 -2.06
CA GLY A 57 -11.61 -0.98 -1.43
C GLY A 57 -10.60 -1.79 -0.62
N ILE A 58 -11.05 -2.87 0.03
CA ILE A 58 -10.20 -3.67 0.92
C ILE A 58 -9.26 -4.57 0.10
N ALA A 59 -7.96 -4.40 0.29
CA ALA A 59 -6.90 -5.21 -0.34
C ALA A 59 -6.65 -6.52 0.41
N PHE A 60 -6.53 -6.41 1.74
CA PHE A 60 -6.13 -7.51 2.62
C PHE A 60 -7.05 -7.62 3.82
N ARG A 61 -7.23 -8.86 4.29
CA ARG A 61 -7.99 -9.24 5.48
C ARG A 61 -7.14 -10.15 6.35
N ASP A 62 -7.57 -10.34 7.59
CA ASP A 62 -6.97 -11.29 8.52
C ASP A 62 -5.47 -11.04 8.73
N LEU A 63 -5.09 -9.75 8.81
CA LEU A 63 -3.72 -9.35 9.13
C LEU A 63 -3.27 -9.96 10.46
N LYS A 64 -2.01 -10.39 10.50
CA LYS A 64 -1.39 -11.01 11.67
C LYS A 64 -0.17 -10.21 12.09
N ASN A 65 0.19 -10.35 13.36
CA ASN A 65 1.41 -9.79 13.98
C ASN A 65 1.44 -8.25 14.02
N ALA A 66 2.49 -7.71 14.63
CA ALA A 66 2.79 -6.29 14.54
C ALA A 66 3.22 -5.93 13.12
N LEU A 67 2.71 -4.82 12.60
CA LEU A 67 2.96 -4.34 11.24
C LEU A 67 3.79 -3.06 11.27
N TYR A 68 4.64 -2.91 10.26
CA TYR A 68 5.44 -1.71 10.05
C TYR A 68 5.15 -1.15 8.65
N PRO A 69 5.07 0.18 8.49
CA PRO A 69 5.05 0.79 7.16
C PRO A 69 6.31 0.38 6.39
N CYS A 70 6.14 0.00 5.12
CA CYS A 70 7.25 -0.44 4.27
C CYS A 70 7.05 0.09 2.85
N VAL A 71 8.12 0.63 2.26
CA VAL A 71 8.18 0.96 0.84
C VAL A 71 9.36 0.22 0.23
N GLY A 72 9.12 -0.41 -0.93
CA GLY A 72 10.18 -0.97 -1.76
C GLY A 72 10.26 -0.22 -3.09
N MET A 73 11.47 0.02 -3.57
CA MET A 73 11.72 0.67 -4.86
C MET A 73 12.71 -0.17 -5.66
N MET A 74 12.45 -0.33 -6.95
CA MET A 74 13.31 -1.09 -7.86
C MET A 74 13.89 -0.22 -8.98
N SER A 75 13.23 0.87 -9.36
CA SER A 75 13.70 1.75 -10.42
C SER A 75 14.82 2.68 -9.93
N GLN A 76 15.88 2.77 -10.72
CA GLN A 76 16.95 3.74 -10.49
C GLN A 76 16.42 5.17 -10.67
N GLY A 77 16.78 6.08 -9.76
CA GLY A 77 16.35 7.48 -9.81
C GLY A 77 14.91 7.75 -9.38
N GLY A 78 14.15 6.72 -8.99
CA GLY A 78 12.86 6.92 -8.35
C GLY A 78 13.03 7.58 -6.98
N SER A 79 12.12 8.47 -6.61
CA SER A 79 12.02 9.02 -5.27
C SER A 79 10.56 9.02 -4.80
N ILE A 80 10.39 8.95 -3.49
CA ILE A 80 9.09 9.12 -2.84
C ILE A 80 9.22 10.10 -1.68
N ARG A 81 8.09 10.58 -1.20
CA ARG A 81 7.98 11.33 0.05
C ARG A 81 6.93 10.67 0.92
N GLU A 82 7.29 10.31 2.13
CA GLU A 82 6.34 9.81 3.12
C GLU A 82 5.65 10.96 3.87
N ASN A 83 4.43 10.69 4.32
CA ASN A 83 3.72 11.51 5.30
C ASN A 83 3.16 10.59 6.38
N PHE A 84 3.77 10.60 7.56
CA PHE A 84 3.29 9.87 8.75
C PHE A 84 2.45 10.73 9.69
N GLY A 85 1.83 11.81 9.18
CA GLY A 85 1.00 12.75 9.93
C GLY A 85 1.62 14.15 10.11
N HIS A 86 2.73 14.44 9.45
CA HIS A 86 3.39 15.75 9.50
C HIS A 86 2.64 16.81 8.67
N THR A 87 1.81 16.37 7.72
CA THR A 87 0.94 17.23 6.91
C THR A 87 -0.43 16.59 6.77
N THR A 88 -1.46 17.34 6.38
CA THR A 88 -2.79 16.80 6.10
C THR A 88 -2.72 15.69 5.06
N PHE A 89 -3.44 14.59 5.30
CA PHE A 89 -3.57 13.50 4.36
C PHE A 89 -4.48 13.88 3.19
N LYS A 90 -4.21 13.30 2.02
CA LYS A 90 -5.05 13.50 0.82
C LYS A 90 -6.37 12.72 0.89
N TYR A 91 -6.41 11.63 1.65
CA TYR A 91 -7.63 10.87 1.97
C TYR A 91 -8.16 11.31 3.33
N THR A 92 -9.48 11.48 3.43
CA THR A 92 -10.22 11.90 4.62
C THR A 92 -11.30 10.89 4.96
#